data_AF-A0A1H9VD54-F1
#
_entry.id   AF-A0A1H9VD54-F1
#
_cell.length_a   1.000
_cell.length_b   1.000
_cell.length_c   1.000
_cell.angle_alpha   90.00
_cell.angle_beta   90.00
_cell.angle_gamma   90.00
#
_symmetry.space_group_name_H-M   'P 1'
#
loop_
_entity.id
_entity.type
_entity.pdbx_description
1 polymer ?
#
loop_
_entity_poly.entity_id
_entity_poly.type
_entity_poly.pdbx_seq_one_letter_code
_entity_poly.pdbx_strand_id
1 'polypeptide(L)'
;MQQAVVDAGRPLPQLTDPLEVELQVSAFAGPFAGNEELWEVVVGHLREVPSRRSGALLTALGHLLPGRPGQWARAAAWEQRSPRWDLAGLTFGECWIGDRSIDAGYLALLCGYAYGDDRHAMVFMIDEINGSPTRHAFLTRHVDEALERLKEQVRLESITPEAAHWLLSRSYDRFERRPGLGFGTDVHHTRLLARRRINLAMN
;
A
#
# COMPACT_ATOMS: atom_id res chain seq x y z
N MET A 1 0.95 22.55 5.28
CA MET A 1 0.68 21.18 4.79
C MET A 1 1.68 20.76 3.71
N GLN A 2 1.85 21.53 2.63
CA GLN A 2 2.83 21.26 1.57
C GLN A 2 4.27 21.03 2.09
N GLN A 3 4.77 21.90 2.97
CA GLN A 3 6.10 21.76 3.58
C GLN A 3 6.25 20.43 4.34
N ALA A 4 5.21 19.97 5.03
CA ALA A 4 5.24 18.71 5.78
C ALA A 4 5.34 17.48 4.86
N VAL A 5 4.68 17.52 3.69
CA VAL A 5 4.78 16.45 2.67
C VAL A 5 6.19 16.41 2.10
N VAL A 6 6.74 17.57 1.74
CA VAL A 6 8.10 17.68 1.25
C VAL A 6 9.07 17.17 2.31
N ASP A 7 8.95 17.59 3.57
CA ASP A 7 9.74 17.16 4.74
C ASP A 7 9.64 15.68 5.07
N ALA A 8 8.46 15.08 4.95
CA ALA A 8 8.32 13.64 5.07
C ALA A 8 9.04 12.87 3.95
N GLY A 9 9.24 13.48 2.77
CA GLY A 9 10.02 12.91 1.67
C GLY A 9 11.56 13.03 1.81
N ARG A 10 12.06 13.66 2.88
CA ARG A 10 13.51 13.92 3.08
C ARG A 10 14.40 12.67 3.01
N PRO A 11 14.05 11.51 3.59
CA PRO A 11 14.93 10.34 3.59
C PRO A 11 14.81 9.47 2.33
N LEU A 12 13.83 9.72 1.45
CA LEU A 12 13.58 8.87 0.26
C LEU A 12 14.81 8.69 -0.65
N PRO A 13 15.68 9.69 -0.86
CA PRO A 13 16.90 9.51 -1.65
C PRO A 13 17.97 8.61 -1.02
N GLN A 14 17.91 8.42 0.30
CA GLN A 14 18.86 7.61 1.06
C GLN A 14 18.40 6.16 1.19
N LEU A 15 17.10 5.91 1.05
CA LEU A 15 16.56 4.56 1.04
C LEU A 15 17.08 3.80 -0.17
N THR A 16 17.30 2.50 0.01
CA THR A 16 17.57 1.54 -1.06
C THR A 16 16.45 0.53 -1.19
N ASP A 17 15.66 0.37 -0.12
CA ASP A 17 14.61 -0.61 -0.03
C ASP A 17 13.27 -0.07 -0.56
N PRO A 18 12.72 -0.64 -1.65
CA PRO A 18 11.44 -0.22 -2.22
C PRO A 18 10.28 -0.32 -1.21
N LEU A 19 10.31 -1.30 -0.31
CA LEU A 19 9.24 -1.51 0.66
C LEU A 19 9.22 -0.44 1.75
N GLU A 20 10.38 0.01 2.21
CA GLU A 20 10.48 1.14 3.15
C GLU A 20 9.94 2.43 2.52
N VAL A 21 10.21 2.64 1.23
CA VAL A 21 9.67 3.77 0.46
C VAL A 21 8.14 3.72 0.43
N GLU A 22 7.55 2.58 0.11
CA GLU A 22 6.08 2.45 0.09
C GLU A 22 5.45 2.75 1.44
N LEU A 23 6.00 2.18 2.52
CA LEU A 23 5.49 2.39 3.88
C LEU A 23 5.56 3.87 4.28
N GLN A 24 6.72 4.49 4.05
CA GLN A 24 6.92 5.87 4.42
C GLN A 24 5.99 6.81 3.66
N VAL A 25 5.87 6.63 2.34
CA VAL A 25 5.01 7.48 1.51
C VAL A 25 3.54 7.23 1.82
N SER A 26 3.14 5.97 2.03
CA SER A 26 1.77 5.63 2.40
C SER A 26 1.36 6.29 3.73
N ALA A 27 2.26 6.33 4.71
CA ALA A 27 1.99 6.93 6.01
C ALA A 27 1.66 8.44 5.94
N PHE A 28 2.40 9.23 5.16
CA PHE A 28 2.15 10.69 5.07
C PHE A 28 1.17 11.08 3.96
N ALA A 29 1.14 10.36 2.84
CA ALA A 29 0.30 10.71 1.69
C ALA A 29 -1.10 10.08 1.77
N GLY A 30 -1.25 8.97 2.49
CA GLY A 30 -2.51 8.22 2.63
C GLY A 30 -3.71 9.06 3.07
N PRO A 31 -3.59 9.93 4.10
CA PRO A 31 -4.68 10.79 4.55
C PRO A 31 -5.17 11.79 3.48
N PHE A 32 -4.29 12.16 2.54
CA PHE A 32 -4.56 13.20 1.54
C PHE A 32 -4.66 12.66 0.11
N ALA A 33 -4.65 11.34 -0.08
CA ALA A 33 -4.52 10.71 -1.40
C ALA A 33 -5.62 11.13 -2.41
N GLY A 34 -6.80 11.55 -1.93
CA GLY A 34 -7.90 12.03 -2.77
C GLY A 34 -7.97 13.55 -2.96
N ASN A 35 -7.05 14.33 -2.36
CA ASN A 35 -7.05 15.78 -2.48
C ASN A 35 -6.26 16.20 -3.74
N GLU A 36 -6.94 16.25 -4.88
CA GLU A 36 -6.30 16.56 -6.16
C GLU A 36 -5.70 17.98 -6.20
N GLU A 37 -6.37 18.98 -5.63
CA GLU A 37 -5.88 20.38 -5.58
C GLU A 37 -4.56 20.47 -4.81
N LEU A 38 -4.44 19.76 -3.68
CA LEU A 38 -3.18 19.69 -2.93
C LEU A 38 -2.07 19.07 -3.79
N TRP A 39 -2.36 17.95 -4.46
CA TRP A 39 -1.36 17.22 -5.22
C TRP A 39 -0.93 17.96 -6.48
N GLU A 40 -1.82 18.72 -7.12
CA GLU A 40 -1.47 19.60 -8.23
C GLU A 40 -0.39 20.59 -7.82
N VAL A 41 -0.56 21.28 -6.69
CA VAL A 41 0.42 22.26 -6.20
C VAL A 41 1.71 21.57 -5.72
N VAL A 42 1.61 20.43 -5.01
CA VAL A 42 2.80 19.69 -4.56
C VAL A 42 3.62 19.18 -5.74
N VAL A 43 2.99 18.56 -6.74
CA VAL A 43 3.69 18.05 -7.93
C VAL A 43 4.28 19.20 -8.73
N GLY A 44 3.55 20.30 -8.91
CA GLY A 44 4.05 21.51 -9.57
C GLY A 44 5.32 22.04 -8.90
N HIS A 45 5.28 22.21 -7.58
CA HIS A 45 6.43 22.68 -6.80
C HIS A 45 7.64 21.74 -6.91
N LEU A 46 7.43 20.42 -6.79
CA LEU A 46 8.51 19.43 -6.88
C LEU A 46 9.15 19.41 -8.28
N ARG A 47 8.37 19.65 -9.33
CA ARG A 47 8.88 19.79 -10.71
C ARG A 47 9.74 21.03 -10.87
N GLU A 48 9.33 22.16 -10.29
CA GLU A 48 10.04 23.45 -10.39
C GLU A 48 11.33 23.52 -9.57
N VAL A 49 11.50 22.62 -8.59
CA VAL A 49 12.71 22.53 -7.77
C VAL A 49 13.39 21.16 -7.97
N PRO A 50 14.08 20.93 -9.12
CA PRO A 50 14.76 19.67 -9.39
C PRO A 50 15.80 19.34 -8.33
N SER A 51 15.66 18.17 -7.70
CA SER A 51 16.61 17.65 -6.74
C SER A 51 16.49 16.14 -6.63
N ARG A 52 17.48 15.46 -6.04
CA ARG A 52 17.37 14.01 -5.77
C ARG A 52 16.14 13.67 -4.94
N ARG A 53 15.77 14.56 -4.01
CA ARG A 53 14.59 14.45 -3.16
C ARG A 53 13.31 14.61 -3.95
N SER A 54 13.24 15.65 -4.79
CA SER A 54 12.06 15.90 -5.63
C SER A 54 11.83 14.76 -6.60
N GLY A 55 12.89 14.27 -7.26
CA GLY A 55 12.82 13.10 -8.14
C GLY A 55 12.36 11.83 -7.42
N ALA A 56 12.94 11.53 -6.26
CA ALA A 56 12.54 10.37 -5.45
C ALA A 56 11.07 10.47 -4.99
N LEU A 57 10.63 11.63 -4.52
CA LEU A 57 9.26 11.84 -4.07
C LEU A 57 8.26 11.76 -5.24
N LEU A 58 8.54 12.43 -6.36
CA LEU A 58 7.70 12.36 -7.57
C LEU A 58 7.59 10.93 -8.10
N THR A 59 8.69 10.19 -8.12
CA THR A 59 8.70 8.77 -8.52
C THR A 59 7.80 7.95 -7.61
N ALA A 60 7.93 8.10 -6.29
CA ALA A 60 7.12 7.33 -5.34
C ALA A 60 5.62 7.67 -5.45
N LEU A 61 5.29 8.96 -5.52
CA LEU A 61 3.91 9.44 -5.70
C LEU A 61 3.31 8.94 -7.02
N GLY A 62 4.09 8.88 -8.09
CA GLY A 62 3.65 8.37 -9.39
C GLY A 62 3.28 6.88 -9.41
N HIS A 63 3.78 6.10 -8.44
CA HIS A 63 3.40 4.70 -8.25
C HIS A 63 2.27 4.50 -7.25
N LEU A 64 2.15 5.38 -6.24
CA LEU A 64 1.27 5.18 -5.09
C LEU A 64 -0.03 5.99 -5.14
N LEU A 65 -0.01 7.18 -5.72
CA LEU A 65 -1.22 8.01 -5.80
C LEU A 65 -2.17 7.48 -6.88
N PRO A 66 -3.47 7.41 -6.59
CA PRO A 66 -4.47 7.03 -7.58
C PRO A 66 -4.74 8.17 -8.57
N GLY A 67 -5.37 7.84 -9.70
CA GLY A 67 -5.99 8.81 -10.61
C GLY A 67 -5.01 9.84 -11.21
N ARG A 68 -5.51 11.08 -11.38
CA ARG A 68 -4.74 12.18 -11.97
C ARG A 68 -3.48 12.57 -11.19
N PRO A 69 -3.50 12.65 -9.83
CA PRO A 69 -2.30 12.94 -9.05
C PRO A 69 -1.12 12.00 -9.34
N GLY A 70 -1.37 10.69 -9.47
CA GLY A 70 -0.34 9.72 -9.84
C GLY A 70 0.19 9.93 -11.25
N GLN A 71 -0.67 10.28 -12.20
CA GLN A 71 -0.27 10.56 -13.59
C GLN A 71 0.61 11.82 -13.68
N TRP A 72 0.24 12.90 -12.98
CA TRP A 72 1.04 14.12 -12.94
C TRP A 72 2.41 13.88 -12.31
N ALA A 73 2.44 13.18 -11.17
CA ALA A 73 3.69 12.86 -10.48
C ALA A 73 4.61 11.99 -11.35
N ARG A 74 4.05 11.00 -12.06
CA ARG A 74 4.81 10.16 -12.99
C ARG A 74 5.38 10.95 -14.16
N ALA A 75 4.58 11.83 -14.78
CA ALA A 75 5.04 12.67 -15.87
C ALA A 75 6.19 13.60 -15.41
N ALA A 76 6.03 14.24 -14.25
CA ALA A 76 7.06 15.10 -13.68
C ALA A 76 8.32 14.32 -13.25
N ALA A 77 8.19 13.05 -12.85
CA ALA A 77 9.32 12.21 -12.47
C ALA A 77 10.23 11.86 -13.66
N TRP A 78 9.71 11.79 -14.89
CA TRP A 78 10.51 11.50 -16.09
C TRP A 78 11.54 12.58 -16.42
N GLU A 79 11.29 13.81 -15.99
CA GLU A 79 12.22 14.94 -16.16
C GLU A 79 13.28 14.99 -15.05
N GLN A 80 13.22 14.08 -14.08
CA GLN A 80 14.06 14.07 -12.89
C GLN A 80 15.01 12.87 -12.89
N ARG A 81 16.04 12.95 -12.05
CA ARG A 81 16.95 11.82 -11.83
C ARG A 81 16.22 10.69 -11.11
N SER A 82 16.31 9.49 -11.67
CA SER A 82 15.75 8.28 -11.06
C SER A 82 16.37 7.98 -9.67
N PRO A 83 15.55 7.52 -8.71
CA PRO A 83 16.04 7.05 -7.41
C PRO A 83 16.81 5.73 -7.53
N ARG A 84 17.41 5.28 -6.42
CA ARG A 84 18.18 4.03 -6.35
C ARG A 84 17.32 2.77 -6.18
N TRP A 85 16.10 2.95 -5.71
CA TRP A 85 15.09 1.91 -5.56
C TRP A 85 14.16 1.91 -6.78
N ASP A 86 13.51 0.78 -7.04
CA ASP A 86 12.50 0.65 -8.09
C ASP A 86 11.20 0.09 -7.52
N LEU A 87 10.13 0.88 -7.57
CA LEU A 87 8.82 0.40 -7.16
C LEU A 87 8.17 -0.44 -8.25
N ALA A 88 8.54 -0.30 -9.53
CA ALA A 88 7.92 -1.02 -10.64
C ALA A 88 8.17 -2.53 -10.56
N GLY A 89 9.30 -2.96 -10.01
CA GLY A 89 9.68 -4.37 -9.86
C GLY A 89 8.90 -5.20 -8.81
N LEU A 90 7.71 -4.75 -8.39
CA LEU A 90 6.88 -5.51 -7.44
C LEU A 90 6.28 -6.74 -8.14
N THR A 91 6.52 -7.93 -7.59
CA THR A 91 5.92 -9.18 -8.07
C THR A 91 4.97 -9.77 -7.04
N PHE A 92 3.92 -10.47 -7.51
CA PHE A 92 2.97 -11.18 -6.66
C PHE A 92 3.49 -12.58 -6.33
N GLY A 93 3.33 -12.97 -5.07
CA GLY A 93 3.57 -14.32 -4.59
C GLY A 93 2.26 -15.05 -4.28
N GLU A 94 2.39 -16.10 -3.49
CA GLU A 94 1.27 -16.92 -3.02
C GLU A 94 0.33 -16.14 -2.09
N CYS A 95 -0.94 -16.52 -2.10
CA CYS A 95 -1.97 -15.93 -1.25
C CYS A 95 -2.74 -17.03 -0.51
N TRP A 96 -3.13 -16.74 0.73
CA TRP A 96 -3.85 -17.66 1.60
C TRP A 96 -4.99 -16.98 2.31
N ILE A 97 -6.08 -17.70 2.49
CA ILE A 97 -7.23 -17.27 3.28
C ILE A 97 -7.44 -18.23 4.46
N GLY A 98 -7.77 -17.67 5.61
CA GLY A 98 -8.19 -18.41 6.80
C GLY A 98 -9.51 -17.88 7.30
N ASP A 99 -10.52 -18.74 7.37
CA ASP A 99 -11.86 -18.35 7.81
C ASP A 99 -12.03 -18.54 9.33
N ARG A 100 -12.25 -17.43 10.05
CA ARG A 100 -12.64 -17.41 11.46
C ARG A 100 -13.94 -16.64 11.67
N SER A 101 -14.78 -16.55 10.65
CA SER A 101 -16.00 -15.75 10.67
C SER A 101 -16.99 -16.25 11.72
N ILE A 102 -17.05 -17.58 11.93
CA ILE A 102 -17.92 -18.20 12.93
C ILE A 102 -17.39 -17.97 14.35
N ASP A 103 -16.08 -18.18 14.56
CA ASP A 103 -15.50 -18.20 15.91
C ASP A 103 -15.08 -16.81 16.42
N ALA A 104 -14.65 -15.94 15.52
CA ALA A 104 -14.05 -14.65 15.85
C ALA A 104 -14.52 -13.49 14.96
N GLY A 105 -15.42 -13.75 14.00
CA GLY A 105 -16.04 -12.70 13.18
C GLY A 105 -15.17 -12.12 12.07
N TYR A 106 -14.06 -12.77 11.69
CA TYR A 106 -13.18 -12.25 10.64
C TYR A 106 -12.61 -13.31 9.69
N LEU A 107 -12.27 -12.86 8.48
CA LEU A 107 -11.42 -13.57 7.53
C LEU A 107 -9.99 -13.03 7.63
N ALA A 108 -9.01 -13.90 7.78
CA ALA A 108 -7.60 -13.56 7.61
C ALA A 108 -7.20 -13.79 6.15
N LEU A 109 -6.61 -12.79 5.52
CA LEU A 109 -6.02 -12.91 4.19
C LEU A 109 -4.55 -12.56 4.25
N LEU A 110 -3.67 -13.45 3.80
CA LEU A 110 -2.25 -13.21 3.67
C LEU A 110 -1.88 -13.23 2.19
N CYS A 111 -1.23 -12.17 1.70
CA CYS A 111 -0.74 -12.08 0.34
C CYS A 111 0.77 -11.85 0.35
N GLY A 112 1.52 -12.73 -0.33
CA GLY A 112 2.95 -12.59 -0.53
C GLY A 112 3.29 -11.69 -1.71
N TYR A 113 4.41 -10.99 -1.59
CA TYR A 113 4.96 -10.09 -2.60
C TYR A 113 6.49 -10.13 -2.56
N ALA A 114 7.14 -9.62 -3.59
CA ALA A 114 8.59 -9.43 -3.57
C ALA A 114 9.05 -8.22 -4.38
N TYR A 115 10.19 -7.67 -3.98
CA TYR A 115 11.01 -6.75 -4.76
C TYR A 115 12.34 -7.43 -5.07
N GLY A 116 12.48 -8.02 -6.26
CA GLY A 116 13.60 -8.92 -6.53
C GLY A 116 13.56 -10.13 -5.59
N ASP A 117 14.65 -10.38 -4.87
CA ASP A 117 14.76 -11.49 -3.91
C ASP A 117 14.17 -11.17 -2.52
N ASP A 118 13.84 -9.90 -2.26
CA ASP A 118 13.31 -9.46 -0.97
C ASP A 118 11.80 -9.74 -0.87
N ARG A 119 11.45 -10.83 -0.17
CA ARG A 119 10.05 -11.24 0.07
C ARG A 119 9.43 -10.51 1.25
N HIS A 120 8.17 -10.16 1.12
CA HIS A 120 7.31 -9.66 2.21
C HIS A 120 5.87 -10.13 2.01
N ALA A 121 5.07 -10.04 3.07
CA ALA A 121 3.65 -10.33 3.01
C ALA A 121 2.85 -9.22 3.65
N MET A 122 1.63 -9.04 3.14
CA MET A 122 0.60 -8.29 3.84
C MET A 122 -0.42 -9.25 4.43
N VAL A 123 -0.86 -8.95 5.65
CA VAL A 123 -1.90 -9.67 6.35
C VAL A 123 -3.06 -8.73 6.59
N PHE A 124 -4.24 -9.11 6.15
CA PHE A 124 -5.47 -8.34 6.28
C PHE A 124 -6.47 -9.11 7.14
N MET A 125 -7.11 -8.40 8.08
CA MET A 125 -8.23 -8.94 8.85
C MET A 125 -9.51 -8.25 8.38
N ILE A 126 -10.36 -9.01 7.70
CA ILE A 126 -11.61 -8.56 7.11
C ILE A 126 -12.75 -8.95 8.07
N ASP A 127 -13.48 -7.97 8.58
CA ASP A 127 -14.53 -8.16 9.58
C ASP A 127 -15.86 -8.56 8.92
N GLU A 128 -16.20 -9.84 8.96
CA GLU A 128 -17.42 -10.35 8.33
C GLU A 128 -18.70 -9.92 9.06
N ILE A 129 -18.62 -9.56 10.35
CA ILE A 129 -19.79 -9.15 11.14
C ILE A 129 -20.28 -7.77 10.70
N ASN A 130 -19.36 -6.83 10.43
CA ASN A 130 -19.73 -5.45 10.11
C ASN A 130 -19.74 -5.16 8.60
N GLY A 131 -20.01 -6.21 7.81
CA GLY A 131 -20.13 -6.12 6.37
C GLY A 131 -18.79 -6.14 5.64
N SER A 132 -17.82 -6.93 6.10
CA SER A 132 -16.52 -7.20 5.48
C SER A 132 -15.61 -5.99 5.19
N PRO A 133 -15.50 -4.93 6.03
CA PRO A 133 -14.42 -3.98 5.87
C PRO A 133 -13.08 -4.58 6.35
N THR A 134 -11.98 -4.16 5.74
CA THR A 134 -10.65 -4.43 6.33
C THR A 134 -10.51 -3.59 7.61
N ARG A 135 -10.38 -4.26 8.77
CA ARG A 135 -10.18 -3.60 10.08
C ARG A 135 -8.73 -3.40 10.44
N HIS A 136 -7.89 -4.34 10.03
CA HIS A 136 -6.47 -4.35 10.28
C HIS A 136 -5.71 -4.82 9.05
N ALA A 137 -4.53 -4.24 8.84
CA ALA A 137 -3.63 -4.52 7.74
C ALA A 137 -2.19 -4.35 8.23
N PHE A 138 -1.44 -5.45 8.24
CA PHE A 138 -0.05 -5.48 8.69
C PHE A 138 0.86 -5.92 7.57
N LEU A 139 2.14 -5.58 7.71
CA LEU A 139 3.18 -5.98 6.79
C LEU A 139 4.31 -6.68 7.54
N THR A 140 4.83 -7.75 6.96
CA THR A 140 5.93 -8.53 7.54
C THR A 140 6.92 -8.98 6.47
N ARG A 141 8.20 -9.03 6.82
CA ARG A 141 9.24 -9.71 6.02
C ARG A 141 9.42 -11.17 6.43
N HIS A 142 8.92 -11.54 7.61
CA HIS A 142 8.96 -12.91 8.12
C HIS A 142 7.74 -13.67 7.60
N VAL A 143 7.70 -13.88 6.27
CA VAL A 143 6.55 -14.47 5.58
C VAL A 143 6.25 -15.88 6.10
N ASP A 144 7.28 -16.72 6.18
CA ASP A 144 7.11 -18.13 6.59
C ASP A 144 6.69 -18.23 8.06
N GLU A 145 7.28 -17.41 8.95
CA GLU A 145 6.86 -17.35 10.36
C GLU A 145 5.40 -16.89 10.50
N ALA A 146 5.00 -15.85 9.78
CA ALA A 146 3.62 -15.36 9.80
C ALA A 146 2.64 -16.42 9.29
N LEU A 147 3.02 -17.18 8.25
CA LEU A 147 2.22 -18.26 7.71
C LEU A 147 2.07 -19.40 8.73
N GLU A 148 3.15 -19.85 9.35
CA GLU A 148 3.11 -20.90 10.37
C GLU A 148 2.25 -20.49 11.58
N ARG A 149 2.44 -19.26 12.07
CA ARG A 149 1.62 -18.73 13.18
C ARG A 149 0.14 -18.61 12.83
N LEU A 150 -0.20 -18.30 11.57
CA LEU A 150 -1.58 -18.28 11.12
C LEU A 150 -2.16 -19.70 11.02
N LYS A 151 -1.39 -20.68 10.55
CA LYS A 151 -1.80 -22.10 10.49
C LYS A 151 -2.12 -22.69 11.87
N GLU A 152 -1.44 -22.22 12.92
CA GLU A 152 -1.74 -22.62 14.31
C GLU A 152 -3.11 -22.13 14.79
N GLN A 153 -3.64 -21.06 14.18
CA GLN A 153 -4.87 -20.40 14.62
C GLN A 153 -6.08 -20.72 13.74
N VAL A 154 -5.86 -21.03 12.46
CA VAL A 154 -6.92 -21.26 11.47
C VAL A 154 -6.40 -22.15 10.34
N ARG A 155 -7.29 -22.96 9.76
CA ARG A 155 -6.98 -23.69 8.54
C ARG A 155 -6.80 -22.70 7.39
N LEU A 156 -5.61 -22.68 6.82
CA LEU A 156 -5.30 -21.86 5.64
C LEU A 156 -5.59 -22.62 4.36
N GLU A 157 -6.24 -21.94 3.42
CA GLU A 157 -6.49 -22.39 2.07
C GLU A 157 -5.72 -21.48 1.11
N SER A 158 -4.96 -22.10 0.20
CA SER A 158 -4.30 -21.35 -0.87
C SER A 158 -5.36 -20.84 -1.83
N ILE A 159 -5.26 -19.56 -2.21
CA ILE A 159 -6.11 -18.95 -3.21
C ILE A 159 -5.26 -18.23 -4.25
N THR A 160 -5.82 -17.98 -5.43
CA THR A 160 -5.07 -17.26 -6.47
C THR A 160 -4.90 -15.79 -6.08
N PRO A 161 -3.82 -15.12 -6.54
CA PRO A 161 -3.65 -13.69 -6.31
C PRO A 161 -4.84 -12.86 -6.79
N GLU A 162 -5.44 -13.20 -7.92
CA GLU A 162 -6.60 -12.47 -8.47
C GLU A 162 -7.80 -12.56 -7.53
N ALA A 163 -8.11 -13.75 -7.01
CA ALA A 163 -9.20 -13.94 -6.05
C ALA A 163 -8.95 -13.17 -4.74
N ALA A 164 -7.71 -13.20 -4.24
CA ALA A 164 -7.30 -12.46 -3.06
C ALA A 164 -7.47 -10.94 -3.23
N HIS A 165 -6.99 -10.39 -4.35
CA HIS A 165 -7.07 -8.95 -4.61
C HIS A 165 -8.48 -8.48 -4.96
N TRP A 166 -9.32 -9.34 -5.54
CA TRP A 166 -10.74 -9.05 -5.71
C TRP A 166 -11.49 -8.98 -4.37
N LEU A 167 -11.18 -9.89 -3.42
CA LEU A 167 -11.69 -9.82 -2.06
C LEU A 167 -11.24 -8.52 -1.37
N LEU A 168 -9.94 -8.19 -1.48
CA LEU A 168 -9.39 -6.97 -0.91
C LEU A 168 -10.02 -5.71 -1.47
N SER A 169 -10.19 -5.61 -2.80
CA SER A 169 -10.85 -4.49 -3.46
C SER A 169 -12.22 -4.21 -2.84
N ARG A 170 -13.08 -5.25 -2.71
CA ARG A 170 -14.41 -5.10 -2.10
C ARG A 170 -14.34 -4.67 -0.64
N SER A 171 -13.38 -5.20 0.13
CA SER A 171 -13.24 -4.86 1.55
C SER A 171 -12.75 -3.42 1.76
N TYR A 172 -11.82 -2.94 0.92
CA TYR A 172 -11.29 -1.57 0.98
C TYR A 172 -12.33 -0.55 0.51
N ASP A 173 -13.11 -0.85 -0.53
CA ASP A 173 -14.23 0.01 -0.96
C ASP A 173 -15.21 0.28 0.18
N ARG A 174 -15.48 -0.74 1.03
CA ARG A 174 -16.37 -0.62 2.18
C ARG A 174 -15.74 0.18 3.32
N PHE A 175 -14.45 -0.02 3.59
CA PHE A 175 -13.66 0.80 4.52
C PHE A 175 -13.75 2.29 4.15
N GLU A 176 -13.59 2.63 2.87
CA GLU A 176 -13.53 4.03 2.42
C GLU A 176 -14.89 4.73 2.43
N ARG A 177 -15.96 3.99 2.16
CA ARG A 177 -17.33 4.52 2.21
C ARG A 177 -17.85 4.70 3.63
N ARG A 178 -17.18 4.15 4.65
CA ARG A 178 -17.64 4.14 6.05
C ARG A 178 -16.56 4.56 7.05
N PRO A 179 -15.98 5.78 6.96
CA PRO A 179 -14.83 6.22 7.77
C PRO A 179 -15.08 6.23 9.30
N GLY A 180 -16.33 6.13 9.77
CA GLY A 180 -16.70 6.18 11.19
C GLY A 180 -16.66 4.86 11.96
N LEU A 181 -16.24 3.74 11.36
CA LEU A 181 -16.34 2.40 11.96
C LEU A 181 -15.14 1.96 12.84
N GLY A 182 -14.30 2.89 13.30
CA GLY A 182 -13.23 2.58 14.27
C GLY A 182 -12.17 1.63 13.72
N PHE A 183 -11.67 1.92 12.51
CA PHE A 183 -10.61 1.13 11.87
C PHE A 183 -9.27 1.29 12.58
N GLY A 184 -8.43 0.26 12.50
CA GLY A 184 -7.08 0.33 13.01
C GLY A 184 -6.24 1.36 12.27
N THR A 185 -5.36 2.06 12.99
CA THR A 185 -4.42 3.05 12.40
C THR A 185 -3.52 2.45 11.33
N ASP A 186 -3.27 1.14 11.41
CA ASP A 186 -2.51 0.33 10.48
C ASP A 186 -3.15 0.25 9.08
N VAL A 187 -4.49 0.19 8.99
CA VAL A 187 -5.20 0.24 7.69
C VAL A 187 -5.01 1.59 7.01
N HIS A 188 -5.00 2.68 7.78
CA HIS A 188 -4.72 4.01 7.26
C HIS A 188 -3.27 4.16 6.80
N HIS A 189 -2.31 3.66 7.57
CA HIS A 189 -0.89 3.71 7.22
C HIS A 189 -0.54 2.88 5.98
N THR A 190 -1.22 1.76 5.76
CA THR A 190 -0.97 0.84 4.62
C THR A 190 -1.90 1.09 3.43
N ARG A 191 -2.80 2.09 3.51
CA ARG A 191 -3.85 2.31 2.51
C ARG A 191 -3.36 2.44 1.08
N LEU A 192 -2.34 3.27 0.82
CA LEU A 192 -1.84 3.48 -0.54
C LEU A 192 -1.11 2.23 -1.05
N LEU A 193 -0.37 1.58 -0.16
CA LEU A 193 0.36 0.35 -0.43
C LEU A 193 -0.60 -0.80 -0.81
N ALA A 194 -1.72 -0.97 -0.09
CA ALA A 194 -2.77 -1.94 -0.39
C ALA A 194 -3.51 -1.61 -1.69
N ARG A 195 -3.93 -0.35 -1.89
CA ARG A 195 -4.57 0.10 -3.14
C ARG A 195 -3.69 -0.16 -4.36
N ARG A 196 -2.39 0.13 -4.26
CA ARG A 196 -1.44 -0.13 -5.34
C ARG A 196 -1.42 -1.62 -5.72
N ARG A 197 -1.34 -2.51 -4.73
CA ARG A 197 -1.37 -3.98 -4.95
C ARG A 197 -2.68 -4.43 -5.59
N ILE A 198 -3.82 -3.94 -5.10
CA ILE A 198 -5.14 -4.20 -5.70
C ILE A 198 -5.15 -3.77 -7.17
N ASN A 199 -4.71 -2.55 -7.47
CA ASN A 199 -4.70 -2.04 -8.84
C ASN A 199 -3.76 -2.85 -9.75
N LEU A 200 -2.58 -3.26 -9.25
CA LEU A 200 -1.63 -4.06 -10.04
C LEU A 200 -2.11 -5.49 -10.30
N ALA A 201 -2.94 -6.06 -9.43
CA ALA A 201 -3.47 -7.41 -9.61
C ALA A 201 -4.71 -7.45 -10.53
N MET A 202 -5.37 -6.31 -10.72
CA MET A 202 -6.62 -6.19 -11.47
C MET A 202 -6.42 -5.62 -12.89
N ASN A 203 -5.20 -5.21 -13.24
CA ASN A 203 -4.79 -4.72 -14.56
C ASN A 203 -3.85 -5.72 -15.24
#